data_AF-A0A076N1Y5-F1
#
_entry.id   AF-A0A076N1Y5-F1
#
_cell.length_a   1.000
_cell.length_b   1.000
_cell.length_c   1.000
_cell.angle_alpha   90.00
_cell.angle_beta   90.00
_cell.angle_gamma   90.00
#
_symmetry.space_group_name_H-M   'P 1'
#
loop_
_entity.id
_entity.type
_entity.pdbx_description
1 polymer ?
#
loop_
_entity_poly.entity_id
_entity_poly.type
_entity_poly.pdbx_seq_one_letter_code
_entity_poly.pdbx_strand_id
1 'polypeptide(L)'
;MKAAEAGIWKSSELRRRLAEAGLEISAGKMSGWWTTTPTTIRLDDLDVLCSVLGCQPTDLLVCEPDKVAERAPKARTEATTGGPAITPRLGRNRSEPPA
;
A
#
# COMPACT_ATOMS: atom_id res chain seq x y z
N MET A 1 -14.94 -7.00 10.04
CA MET A 1 -13.49 -6.97 10.38
C MET A 1 -13.15 -8.41 10.74
N LYS A 2 -12.28 -9.08 9.97
CA LYS A 2 -12.08 -10.54 10.08
C LYS A 2 -11.66 -11.01 11.48
N ALA A 3 -10.93 -10.18 12.22
CA ALA A 3 -10.59 -10.44 13.62
C ALA A 3 -11.83 -10.59 14.54
N ALA A 4 -12.85 -9.75 14.37
CA ALA A 4 -14.07 -9.82 15.18
C ALA A 4 -14.92 -11.05 14.83
N GLU A 5 -14.97 -11.42 13.55
CA GLU A 5 -15.61 -12.66 13.08
C GLU A 5 -14.93 -13.91 13.69
N ALA A 6 -13.61 -13.85 13.89
CA ALA A 6 -12.82 -14.86 14.60
C ALA A 6 -12.91 -14.77 16.14
N GLY A 7 -13.78 -13.91 16.69
CA GLY A 7 -13.97 -13.72 18.13
C GLY A 7 -12.86 -12.95 18.83
N ILE A 8 -11.99 -12.26 18.08
CA ILE A 8 -10.87 -11.50 18.63
C ILE A 8 -11.27 -10.03 18.76
N TRP A 9 -11.32 -9.54 20.00
CA TRP A 9 -11.81 -8.19 20.32
C TRP A 9 -10.73 -7.24 20.85
N LYS A 10 -9.50 -7.73 21.07
CA LYS A 10 -8.37 -6.94 21.58
C LYS A 10 -7.17 -7.13 20.69
N SER A 11 -6.49 -6.04 20.36
CA SER A 11 -5.25 -6.06 19.56
C SER A 11 -4.14 -6.89 20.21
N SER A 12 -4.06 -6.89 21.55
CA SER A 12 -3.10 -7.70 22.30
C SER A 12 -3.36 -9.21 22.19
N GLU A 13 -4.61 -9.63 22.07
CA GLU A 13 -5.00 -11.03 21.85
C GLU A 13 -4.59 -11.49 20.46
N LEU A 14 -4.86 -10.68 19.42
CA LEU A 14 -4.41 -10.97 18.05
C LEU A 14 -2.88 -11.06 18.01
N ARG A 15 -2.18 -10.11 18.64
CA ARG A 15 -0.71 -10.13 18.73
C ARG A 15 -0.17 -11.43 19.34
N ARG A 16 -0.80 -11.91 20.42
CA ARG A 16 -0.37 -13.16 21.08
C ARG A 16 -0.55 -14.35 20.14
N ARG A 17 -1.69 -14.46 19.46
CA ARG A 17 -1.97 -15.55 18.51
C ARG A 17 -1.04 -15.52 17.30
N LEU A 18 -0.69 -14.33 16.79
CA LEU A 18 0.28 -14.18 15.71
C LEU A 18 1.68 -14.62 16.16
N ALA A 19 2.10 -14.24 17.38
CA ALA A 19 3.36 -14.70 17.98
C ALA A 19 3.41 -16.22 18.16
N GLU A 20 2.32 -16.84 18.63
CA GLU A 20 2.17 -18.31 18.72
C GLU A 20 2.33 -18.99 17.35
N ALA A 21 1.96 -18.31 16.27
CA ALA A 21 2.13 -18.78 14.89
C ALA A 21 3.47 -18.36 14.23
N GLY A 22 4.39 -17.74 14.98
CA GLY A 22 5.73 -17.37 14.51
C GLY A 22 5.84 -15.94 13.94
N LEU A 23 4.80 -15.12 14.02
CA LEU A 23 4.79 -13.73 13.58
C LEU A 23 4.88 -12.76 14.77
N GLU A 24 6.11 -12.35 15.09
CA GLU A 24 6.40 -11.39 16.17
C GLU A 24 6.20 -9.94 15.71
N ILE A 25 5.16 -9.29 16.26
CA ILE A 25 4.82 -7.90 15.95
C ILE A 25 4.95 -7.03 17.20
N SER A 26 5.57 -5.86 17.05
CA SER A 26 5.64 -4.88 18.14
C SER A 26 4.26 -4.35 18.51
N ALA A 27 4.05 -3.98 19.78
CA ALA A 27 2.77 -3.44 20.24
C ALA A 27 2.31 -2.21 19.42
N GLY A 28 3.26 -1.35 19.03
CA GLY A 28 2.98 -0.18 18.19
C GLY A 28 2.50 -0.54 16.78
N LYS A 29 3.17 -1.49 16.11
CA LYS A 29 2.77 -1.95 14.78
C LYS A 29 1.39 -2.63 14.82
N MET A 30 1.15 -3.47 15.83
CA MET A 30 -0.15 -4.11 16.04
C MET A 30 -1.25 -3.08 16.30
N SER A 31 -1.00 -2.06 17.11
CA SER A 31 -1.95 -0.97 17.37
C SER A 31 -2.30 -0.22 16.07
N GLY A 32 -1.30 0.06 15.24
CA GLY A 32 -1.48 0.61 13.90
C GLY A 32 -2.40 -0.27 13.05
N TRP A 33 -2.06 -1.56 12.89
CA TRP A 33 -2.87 -2.51 12.11
C TRP A 33 -4.30 -2.66 12.62
N TRP A 34 -4.53 -2.50 13.93
CA TRP A 34 -5.83 -2.63 14.55
C TRP A 34 -6.74 -1.41 14.34
N THR A 35 -6.13 -0.21 14.20
CA THR A 35 -6.87 1.06 14.13
C THR A 35 -6.92 1.63 12.71
N THR A 36 -5.97 1.27 11.85
CA THR A 36 -5.84 1.78 10.49
C THR A 36 -5.50 0.67 9.50
N THR A 37 -5.76 0.92 8.21
CA THR A 37 -5.31 0.03 7.14
C THR A 37 -3.78 0.12 7.03
N PRO A 38 -3.05 -1.01 7.16
CA PRO A 38 -1.61 -0.99 7.03
C PRO A 38 -1.17 -0.55 5.63
N THR A 39 -0.20 0.36 5.57
CA THR A 39 0.35 0.86 4.30
C THR A 39 1.13 -0.22 3.55
N THR A 40 1.78 -1.12 4.29
CA THR A 40 2.56 -2.24 3.76
C THR A 40 2.41 -3.47 4.67
N ILE A 41 2.38 -4.64 4.05
CA ILE A 41 2.43 -5.95 4.70
C ILE A 41 3.26 -6.90 3.84
N ARG A 42 4.06 -7.76 4.46
CA ARG A 42 4.78 -8.81 3.72
C ARG A 42 3.79 -9.92 3.38
N LEU A 43 3.98 -10.60 2.25
CA LEU A 43 3.10 -11.71 1.86
C LEU A 43 3.19 -12.88 2.86
N ASP A 44 4.39 -13.19 3.35
CA ASP A 44 4.59 -14.20 4.41
C ASP A 44 3.78 -13.87 5.69
N ASP A 45 3.78 -12.60 6.10
CA ASP A 45 3.05 -12.14 7.28
C ASP A 45 1.52 -12.21 7.04
N LEU A 46 1.08 -11.92 5.81
CA LEU A 46 -0.32 -12.01 5.41
C LEU A 46 -0.82 -13.45 5.44
N ASP A 47 0.01 -14.43 5.04
CA ASP A 47 -0.35 -15.86 5.11
C ASP A 47 -0.55 -16.32 6.55
N VAL A 48 0.35 -15.93 7.47
CA VAL A 48 0.20 -16.22 8.90
C VAL A 48 -1.04 -15.55 9.48
N LEU A 49 -1.28 -14.28 9.12
CA LEU A 49 -2.48 -13.55 9.54
C LEU A 49 -3.75 -14.26 9.07
N CYS A 50 -3.82 -14.65 7.80
CA CYS A 50 -4.94 -15.39 7.22
C CYS A 50 -5.15 -16.74 7.91
N SER A 51 -4.06 -17.47 8.22
CA SER A 51 -4.12 -18.73 8.95
C SER A 51 -4.67 -18.56 10.38
N VAL A 52 -4.27 -17.50 11.09
CA VAL A 52 -4.76 -17.22 12.46
C VAL A 52 -6.21 -16.75 12.46
N LEU A 53 -6.62 -15.99 11.44
CA LEU A 53 -7.98 -15.46 11.31
C LEU A 53 -8.96 -16.42 10.65
N GLY A 54 -8.48 -17.51 10.02
CA GLY A 54 -9.32 -18.45 9.28
C GLY A 54 -9.93 -17.84 8.02
N CYS A 55 -9.22 -16.92 7.36
CA CYS A 55 -9.69 -16.23 6.15
C CYS A 55 -8.72 -16.40 4.98
N GLN A 56 -9.11 -15.93 3.80
CA GLN A 56 -8.26 -15.87 2.62
C GLN A 56 -7.71 -14.45 2.37
N PRO A 57 -6.60 -14.28 1.64
CA PRO A 57 -6.09 -12.96 1.27
C PRO A 57 -7.12 -12.10 0.55
N THR A 58 -8.01 -12.70 -0.26
CA THR A 58 -9.11 -12.02 -0.97
C THR A 58 -10.17 -11.45 -0.03
N ASP A 59 -10.25 -11.92 1.20
CA ASP A 59 -11.14 -11.38 2.24
C ASP A 59 -10.60 -10.09 2.87
N LEU A 60 -9.30 -9.80 2.68
CA LEU A 60 -8.59 -8.66 3.25
C LEU A 60 -8.16 -7.65 2.17
N LEU A 61 -7.71 -8.12 1.01
CA LEU A 61 -7.17 -7.32 -0.10
C LEU A 61 -8.20 -7.16 -1.21
N VAL A 62 -9.12 -6.20 -1.04
CA VAL A 62 -10.12 -5.84 -2.04
C VAL A 62 -9.66 -4.63 -2.83
N CYS A 63 -9.71 -4.69 -4.16
CA CYS A 63 -9.41 -3.55 -5.02
C CYS A 63 -10.47 -2.45 -4.81
N GLU A 64 -10.03 -1.26 -4.44
CA GLU A 64 -10.89 -0.08 -4.26
C GLU A 64 -10.75 0.84 -5.49
N PRO A 65 -11.60 0.70 -6.53
CA PRO A 65 -11.40 1.38 -7.81
C PRO A 65 -11.43 2.90 -7.69
N ASP A 66 -12.22 3.46 -6.78
CA ASP A 66 -12.27 4.90 -6.53
C ASP A 66 -10.94 5.44 -6.00
N LYS A 67 -10.33 4.74 -5.02
CA LYS A 67 -9.00 5.09 -4.50
C LYS A 67 -7.91 4.96 -5.56
N VAL A 68 -8.07 4.04 -6.50
CA VAL A 68 -7.17 3.89 -7.66
C VAL A 68 -7.35 5.06 -8.62
N ALA A 69 -8.60 5.45 -8.92
CA ALA A 69 -8.91 6.58 -9.79
C ALA A 69 -8.42 7.92 -9.22
N GLU A 70 -8.51 8.11 -7.90
CA GLU A 70 -7.97 9.29 -7.20
C GLU A 70 -6.44 9.42 -7.35
N ARG A 71 -5.72 8.29 -7.46
CA ARG A 71 -4.28 8.27 -7.69
C ARG A 71 -3.89 8.46 -9.16
N ALA A 72 -4.83 8.26 -10.09
CA ALA A 72 -4.53 8.43 -11.50
C ALA A 72 -4.11 9.89 -11.76
N PRO A 73 -3.07 10.12 -12.59
CA PRO A 73 -2.70 11.47 -12.97
C PRO A 73 -3.93 12.13 -13.59
N LYS A 74 -4.37 13.25 -13.01
CA LYS A 74 -5.39 14.07 -13.65
C LYS A 74 -4.86 14.39 -15.04
N ALA A 75 -5.63 14.02 -16.08
CA ALA A 75 -5.32 14.40 -17.44
C ALA A 75 -4.95 15.88 -17.40
N ARG A 76 -3.69 16.18 -17.75
CA ARG A 76 -3.24 17.56 -17.86
C ARG A 76 -4.20 18.15 -18.86
N THR A 77 -5.15 18.97 -18.40
CA THR A 77 -5.90 19.83 -19.30
C THR A 77 -4.82 20.50 -20.10
N GLU A 78 -4.78 20.22 -21.40
CA GLU A 78 -3.91 20.92 -22.31
C GLU A 78 -4.29 22.37 -22.12
N ALA A 79 -3.53 23.08 -21.27
CA ALA A 79 -3.55 24.51 -21.28
C ALA A 79 -3.16 24.82 -22.71
N THR A 80 -4.12 25.27 -23.52
CA THR A 80 -3.87 25.84 -24.82
C THR A 80 -2.73 26.82 -24.62
N THR A 81 -1.50 26.39 -24.94
CA THR A 81 -0.31 27.22 -24.89
C THR A 81 -0.42 28.16 -26.06
N GLY A 82 -1.28 29.18 -25.93
CA GLY A 82 -1.28 30.39 -26.74
C GLY A 82 -0.17 31.36 -26.33
N GLY A 83 0.93 30.84 -25.80
CA GLY A 83 2.15 31.59 -25.49
C GLY A 83 3.27 31.11 -26.43
N PRO A 84 4.18 31.99 -26.85
CA PRO A 84 5.23 31.63 -27.81
C PRO A 84 6.03 30.44 -27.27
N ALA A 85 6.09 29.37 -28.07
CA ALA A 85 6.86 28.18 -27.75
C ALA A 85 8.33 28.56 -27.55
N ILE A 86 8.82 28.50 -26.30
CA ILE A 86 10.24 28.65 -26.00
C ILE A 86 10.94 27.44 -26.61
N THR A 87 11.60 27.62 -27.75
CA THR A 87 12.46 26.60 -28.35
C THR A 87 13.80 26.64 -27.61
N PRO A 88 14.16 25.60 -26.84
CA PRO A 88 15.47 25.58 -26.19
C PRO A 88 16.54 25.52 -27.30
N ARG A 89 17.43 26.51 -27.32
CA ARG A 89 18.62 26.47 -28.20
C ARG A 89 19.58 25.44 -27.62
N LEU A 90 19.42 24.17 -28.00
CA LEU A 90 20.45 23.17 -27.80
C LEU A 90 21.66 23.59 -28.65
N GLY A 91 22.63 24.24 -28.01
CA GLY A 91 23.93 24.50 -28.61
C GLY A 91 24.58 23.20 -29.06
N ARG A 92 25.50 23.31 -30.02
CA ARG A 92 26.25 22.22 -30.69
C ARG A 92 27.15 21.37 -29.77
N ASN A 93 26.96 21.41 -28.47
CA ASN A 93 27.76 20.70 -27.47
C ASN A 93 26.97 19.52 -26.91
N ARG A 94 26.56 18.59 -27.78
CA ARG A 94 26.03 17.31 -27.33
C ARG A 94 27.23 16.40 -27.06
N SER A 95 27.56 16.19 -25.79
CA SER A 95 28.43 15.08 -25.40
C SER A 95 27.65 13.78 -25.62
N GLU A 96 28.22 12.83 -26.37
CA GLU A 96 27.63 11.50 -26.49
C GLU A 96 27.77 10.74 -25.15
N PRO A 97 26.74 9.97 -24.74
CA PRO A 97 26.86 9.12 -23.56
C PRO A 97 27.84 7.97 -23.81
N PRO A 98 28.59 7.53 -22.78
CA PRO A 98 29.60 6.47 -22.93
C PRO A 98 28.96 5.12 -23.30
N ALA A 99 29.67 4.36 -24.14
CA ALA A 99 29.30 3.02 -24.61
C ALA A 99 29.35 1.96 -23.52
#